data_AF-A0A9D4Y7T7-F1
#
_entry.id   AF-A0A9D4Y7T7-F1
#
_cell.length_a   1.000
_cell.length_b   1.000
_cell.length_c   1.000
_cell.angle_alpha   90.00
_cell.angle_beta   90.00
_cell.angle_gamma   90.00
#
_symmetry.space_group_name_H-M   'P 1'
#
loop_
_entity.id
_entity.type
_entity.pdbx_description
1 polymer ?
#
loop_
_entity_poly.entity_id
_entity_poly.type
_entity_poly.pdbx_seq_one_letter_code
_entity_poly.pdbx_strand_id
1 'polypeptide(L)'
;QGKEYVFVANSDNLGALVDLKILNHLIQNKNEYCMEVTPKTLADVKGGTLISYEGRVQLLEIAQVPDEHVSEFKSIEKFKIFNTNNLWVNLKAIKRLVEADALKMEIIPNPK
;
A
#
# COMPACT_ATOMS: atom_id res chain seq x y z
N GLN A 1 -2.93 -24.79 7.17
CA GLN A 1 -3.02 -25.34 5.80
C GLN A 1 -2.00 -24.59 4.93
N GLY A 2 -1.31 -25.26 3.99
CA GLY A 2 -0.15 -24.74 3.24
C GLY A 2 -0.40 -23.57 2.27
N LYS A 3 -1.01 -22.49 2.76
CA LYS A 3 -1.17 -21.21 2.06
C LYS A 3 0.06 -20.35 2.32
N GLU A 4 0.56 -19.68 1.29
CA GLU A 4 1.77 -18.85 1.40
C GLU A 4 1.51 -17.36 1.18
N TYR A 5 0.51 -17.00 0.39
CA TYR A 5 0.11 -15.62 0.12
C TYR A 5 -1.35 -15.39 0.50
N VAL A 6 -1.65 -14.16 0.91
CA VAL A 6 -3.01 -13.64 1.07
C VAL A 6 -3.18 -12.41 0.18
N PHE A 7 -4.34 -12.32 -0.47
CA PHE A 7 -4.79 -11.13 -1.18
C PHE A 7 -5.80 -10.40 -0.29
N VAL A 8 -5.56 -9.12 -0.03
CA VAL A 8 -6.40 -8.25 0.79
C VAL A 8 -6.90 -7.12 -0.09
N ALA A 9 -8.20 -6.86 -0.06
CA ALA A 9 -8.81 -5.77 -0.81
C ALA A 9 -10.02 -5.23 -0.04
N ASN A 10 -10.43 -4.01 -0.36
CA ASN A 10 -11.65 -3.46 0.22
C ASN A 10 -12.89 -4.17 -0.35
N SER A 11 -13.87 -4.45 0.51
CA SER A 11 -15.10 -5.14 0.11
C SER A 11 -15.99 -4.34 -0.84
N ASP A 12 -15.85 -3.01 -0.85
CA ASP A 12 -16.54 -2.09 -1.76
C ASP A 12 -15.79 -1.89 -3.09
N ASN A 13 -14.56 -2.39 -3.23
CA ASN A 13 -13.80 -2.37 -4.47
C ASN A 13 -14.17 -3.57 -5.36
N LEU A 14 -15.20 -3.40 -6.18
CA LEU A 14 -15.65 -4.44 -7.13
C LEU A 14 -14.63 -4.74 -8.25
N GLY A 15 -13.62 -3.90 -8.44
CA GLY A 15 -12.53 -4.11 -9.40
C GLY A 15 -11.38 -4.96 -8.86
N ALA A 16 -11.36 -5.25 -7.56
CA ALA A 16 -10.32 -6.07 -6.94
C ALA A 16 -10.56 -7.56 -7.27
N LEU A 17 -9.78 -8.09 -8.21
CA LEU A 17 -9.83 -9.47 -8.64
C LEU A 17 -8.49 -10.16 -8.40
N VAL A 18 -8.52 -11.48 -8.19
CA VAL A 18 -7.32 -12.28 -8.05
C VAL A 18 -6.66 -12.44 -9.43
N ASP A 19 -5.59 -11.69 -9.68
CA ASP A 19 -4.77 -11.81 -10.90
C ASP A 19 -3.63 -12.83 -10.70
N LEU A 20 -3.70 -13.94 -11.46
CA LEU A 20 -2.69 -15.00 -11.40
C LEU A 20 -1.33 -14.58 -11.96
N LYS A 21 -1.26 -13.58 -12.84
CA LYS A 21 0.01 -13.06 -13.35
C LYS A 21 0.77 -12.32 -12.26
N ILE A 22 0.06 -11.51 -11.47
CA ILE A 22 0.62 -10.83 -10.30
C ILE A 22 1.10 -11.89 -9.31
N LEU A 23 0.23 -12.83 -8.93
CA LEU A 23 0.62 -13.90 -7.99
C LEU A 23 1.84 -14.69 -8.46
N ASN A 24 1.89 -15.07 -9.74
CA ASN A 24 3.04 -15.78 -10.29
C ASN A 24 4.33 -14.92 -10.23
N HIS A 25 4.24 -13.63 -10.54
CA HIS A 25 5.39 -12.71 -10.39
C HIS A 25 5.91 -12.68 -8.95
N LEU A 26 5.03 -12.60 -7.95
CA LEU A 26 5.42 -12.58 -6.53
C LEU A 26 6.11 -13.88 -6.11
N ILE A 27 5.61 -15.02 -6.57
CA ILE A 27 6.20 -16.33 -6.29
C ILE A 27 7.61 -16.44 -6.89
N GLN A 28 7.77 -16.08 -8.17
CA GLN A 28 9.07 -16.19 -8.86
C GLN A 28 10.13 -15.28 -8.26
N ASN A 29 9.75 -14.05 -7.90
CA ASN A 29 10.68 -13.05 -7.36
C ASN A 29 10.77 -13.08 -5.82
N LYS A 30 10.02 -13.98 -5.16
CA LYS A 30 9.96 -14.11 -3.70
C LYS A 30 9.62 -12.79 -2.99
N ASN A 31 8.70 -12.02 -3.56
CA ASN A 31 8.26 -10.77 -2.95
C ASN A 31 7.46 -11.06 -1.67
N GLU A 32 7.85 -10.47 -0.55
CA GLU A 32 7.11 -10.64 0.72
C GLU A 32 5.85 -9.77 0.79
N TYR A 33 5.81 -8.68 0.02
CA TYR A 33 4.73 -7.71 -0.01
C TYR A 33 4.62 -7.07 -1.40
N CYS A 34 3.40 -6.81 -1.84
CA CYS A 34 3.11 -6.03 -3.04
C CYS A 34 1.81 -5.25 -2.84
N MET A 35 1.83 -4.00 -3.28
CA MET A 35 0.68 -3.11 -3.33
C MET A 35 0.40 -2.79 -4.79
N GLU A 36 -0.82 -3.03 -5.25
CA GLU A 36 -1.23 -2.54 -6.55
C GLU A 36 -1.49 -1.03 -6.47
N VAL A 37 -1.01 -0.30 -7.48
CA VAL A 37 -1.20 1.14 -7.59
C VAL A 37 -1.83 1.47 -8.94
N THR A 38 -2.55 2.58 -8.98
CA THR A 38 -3.18 3.09 -10.20
C THR A 38 -2.68 4.52 -10.48
N PRO A 39 -2.70 5.00 -11.74
CA PRO A 39 -2.46 6.41 -12.03
C PRO A 39 -3.41 7.30 -11.22
N LYS A 40 -2.87 8.34 -10.60
CA LYS A 40 -3.64 9.31 -9.81
C LYS A 40 -4.50 10.18 -10.72
N THR A 41 -5.75 10.36 -10.35
CA THR A 41 -6.70 11.26 -11.01
C THR A 41 -7.07 12.42 -10.08
N LEU A 42 -7.78 13.42 -10.62
CA LEU A 42 -8.31 14.53 -9.80
C LEU A 42 -9.38 14.09 -8.79
N ALA A 43 -9.97 12.91 -8.96
CA ALA A 43 -10.93 12.34 -8.00
C ALA A 43 -10.25 11.75 -6.76
N ASP A 44 -8.95 11.41 -6.84
CA ASP A 44 -8.20 10.73 -5.79
C ASP A 44 -7.66 11.73 -4.76
N VAL A 45 -8.60 12.39 -4.07
CA VAL A 45 -8.31 13.47 -3.10
C VAL A 45 -8.07 12.98 -1.68
N LYS A 46 -8.45 11.73 -1.36
CA LYS A 46 -8.29 11.09 -0.05
C LYS A 46 -7.60 9.74 -0.23
N GLY A 47 -6.58 9.48 0.57
CA GLY A 47 -5.77 8.26 0.56
C GLY A 47 -4.28 8.58 0.36
N GLY A 48 -3.51 7.52 0.10
CA GLY A 48 -2.05 7.59 0.09
C GLY A 48 -1.39 7.37 -1.27
N THR A 49 -0.12 7.77 -1.34
CA THR A 49 0.78 7.52 -2.47
C THR A 49 2.06 6.83 -1.98
N LEU A 50 2.75 6.14 -2.88
CA LEU A 50 4.04 5.54 -2.55
C LEU A 50 5.16 6.58 -2.71
N ILE A 51 5.99 6.70 -1.69
CA ILE A 51 7.19 7.53 -1.69
C ILE A 51 8.43 6.68 -1.43
N SER A 52 9.59 7.20 -1.84
CA SER A 52 10.88 6.68 -1.41
C SER A 52 11.43 7.60 -0.32
N TYR A 53 11.63 7.05 0.89
CA TYR A 53 12.13 7.78 2.04
C TYR A 53 13.18 6.92 2.75
N GLU A 54 14.35 7.49 3.01
CA GLU A 54 15.50 6.78 3.64
C GLU A 54 15.84 5.44 2.97
N GLY A 55 15.73 5.37 1.63
CA GLY A 55 16.01 4.17 0.85
C GLY A 55 14.96 3.06 0.97
N ARG A 56 13.79 3.36 1.55
CA ARG A 56 12.66 2.44 1.69
C ARG A 56 11.43 3.00 0.98
N VAL A 57 10.61 2.10 0.46
CA VAL A 57 9.29 2.44 -0.05
C VAL A 57 8.33 2.55 1.14
N GLN A 58 7.61 3.66 1.23
CA GLN A 58 6.62 3.92 2.27
C GLN A 58 5.32 4.45 1.66
N LEU A 59 4.21 4.20 2.33
CA LEU A 59 2.92 4.78 2.01
C LEU A 59 2.80 6.11 2.76
N LEU A 60 2.67 7.22 2.04
CA LEU A 60 2.40 8.53 2.61
C LEU A 60 0.90 8.82 2.48
N GLU A 61 0.22 8.91 3.61
CA GLU A 61 -1.19 9.29 3.71
C GLU A 61 -1.36 10.80 3.86
N ILE A 62 -2.47 11.34 3.33
CA ILE A 62 -2.76 12.79 3.44
C ILE A 62 -2.78 13.30 4.90
N ALA A 63 -3.18 12.45 5.85
CA ALA A 63 -3.22 12.80 7.28
C ALA A 63 -1.83 13.03 7.89
N GLN A 64 -0.76 12.64 7.20
CA GLN A 64 0.62 12.82 7.62
C GLN A 64 1.29 14.03 6.96
N VAL A 65 0.59 14.67 6.00
CA VAL A 65 1.09 15.81 5.25
C VAL A 65 0.75 17.10 6.01
N PRO A 66 1.73 17.96 6.31
CA PRO A 66 1.46 19.28 6.89
C PRO A 66 0.50 20.10 6.01
N ASP A 67 -0.38 20.88 6.61
CA ASP A 67 -1.42 21.65 5.90
C ASP A 67 -0.88 22.50 4.75
N GLU A 68 0.31 23.10 4.94
CA GLU A 68 1.00 23.92 3.95
C GLU A 68 1.44 23.15 2.69
N HIS A 69 1.58 21.83 2.78
CA HIS A 69 2.01 20.94 1.69
C HIS A 69 0.88 20.10 1.09
N VAL A 70 -0.35 20.23 1.59
CA VAL A 70 -1.51 19.44 1.10
C VAL A 70 -1.81 19.72 -0.37
N SER A 71 -1.64 20.95 -0.85
CA SER A 71 -1.83 21.32 -2.26
C SER A 71 -0.84 20.58 -3.16
N GLU A 72 0.41 20.46 -2.71
CA GLU A 72 1.46 19.73 -3.42
C GLU A 72 1.19 18.22 -3.45
N PHE A 73 0.75 17.67 -2.32
CA PHE A 73 0.37 16.25 -2.21
C PHE A 73 -0.79 15.89 -3.15
N LYS A 74 -1.74 16.80 -3.33
CA LYS A 74 -2.85 16.64 -4.27
C LYS A 74 -2.44 16.79 -5.74
N SER A 75 -1.27 17.34 -6.03
CA SER A 75 -0.80 17.51 -7.41
C SER A 75 -0.51 16.16 -8.07
N ILE A 76 -1.23 15.90 -9.17
CA ILE A 76 -1.01 14.73 -10.04
C ILE A 76 0.32 14.80 -10.80
N GLU A 77 0.93 16.00 -10.91
CA GLU A 77 2.23 16.17 -11.55
C GLU A 77 3.37 15.68 -10.65
N LYS A 78 3.24 15.91 -9.33
CA LYS A 78 4.21 15.46 -8.31
C LYS A 78 4.00 14.00 -7.96
N PHE A 79 2.78 13.62 -7.60
CA PHE A 79 2.43 12.26 -7.21
C PHE A 79 1.55 11.62 -8.26
N LYS A 80 2.14 10.74 -9.07
CA LYS A 80 1.50 10.17 -10.27
C LYS A 80 0.69 8.90 -10.00
N ILE A 81 0.87 8.30 -8.83
CA ILE A 81 0.26 7.02 -8.47
C ILE A 81 -0.50 7.11 -7.17
N PHE A 82 -1.47 6.22 -7.01
CA PHE A 82 -2.36 6.15 -5.86
C PHE A 82 -2.56 4.70 -5.42
N ASN A 83 -2.62 4.47 -4.11
CA ASN A 83 -2.81 3.14 -3.52
C ASN A 83 -4.25 2.64 -3.76
N THR A 84 -4.42 1.48 -4.38
CA THR A 84 -5.77 0.88 -4.60
C THR A 84 -6.28 0.11 -3.37
N ASN A 85 -5.43 -0.08 -2.37
CA ASN A 85 -5.61 -0.97 -1.23
C ASN A 85 -5.79 -2.45 -1.61
N ASN A 86 -5.37 -2.85 -2.81
CA ASN A 86 -5.21 -4.24 -3.21
C ASN A 86 -3.79 -4.69 -2.83
N LEU A 87 -3.68 -5.53 -1.81
CA LEU A 87 -2.41 -5.93 -1.21
C LEU A 87 -2.21 -7.43 -1.34
N TRP A 88 -1.00 -7.83 -1.70
CA TRP A 88 -0.54 -9.20 -1.67
C TRP A 88 0.53 -9.34 -0.61
N VAL A 89 0.34 -10.30 0.30
CA VAL A 89 1.21 -10.43 1.47
C VAL A 89 1.62 -11.87 1.67
N ASN A 90 2.92 -12.10 1.88
CA ASN A 90 3.45 -13.42 2.21
C ASN A 90 3.21 -13.73 3.70
N LEU A 91 2.50 -14.82 3.97
CA LEU A 91 2.11 -15.24 5.31
C LEU A 91 3.30 -15.63 6.20
N LYS A 92 4.38 -16.16 5.62
CA LYS A 92 5.60 -16.49 6.37
C LYS A 92 6.32 -15.22 6.82
N ALA A 93 6.35 -14.19 5.96
CA ALA A 93 6.91 -12.89 6.29
C ALA A 93 6.14 -12.20 7.43
N ILE A 94 4.80 -12.18 7.35
CA ILE A 94 3.96 -11.64 8.44
C ILE A 94 4.22 -12.38 9.75
N LYS A 95 4.22 -13.72 9.73
CA LYS A 95 4.51 -14.51 10.93
C LYS A 95 5.86 -14.12 11.54
N ARG A 96 6.92 -14.07 10.72
CA ARG A 96 8.28 -13.66 11.15
C ARG A 96 8.29 -12.26 11.77
N LEU A 97 7.60 -11.30 11.16
CA LEU A 97 7.57 -9.91 11.64
C LEU A 97 6.78 -9.75 12.94
N VAL A 98 5.65 -10.46 13.07
CA VAL A 98 4.81 -10.43 14.29
C VAL A 98 5.52 -11.11 15.45
N GLU A 99 6.11 -12.29 15.26
CA GLU A 99 6.84 -13.02 16.31
C GLU A 99 8.08 -12.27 16.81
N ALA A 100 8.69 -11.46 15.94
CA ALA A 100 9.86 -10.64 16.27
C ALA A 100 9.52 -9.23 16.78
N ASP A 101 8.24 -8.88 16.93
CA ASP A 101 7.78 -7.51 17.25
C ASP A 101 8.40 -6.43 16.34
N ALA A 102 8.59 -6.79 15.06
CA ALA A 102 9.29 -5.97 14.08
C ALA A 102 8.34 -5.20 13.14
N LEU A 103 7.02 -5.40 13.27
CA LEU A 103 6.01 -4.71 12.48
C LEU A 103 5.81 -3.29 13.02
N LYS A 104 6.49 -2.32 12.39
CA LYS A 104 6.35 -0.89 12.72
C LYS A 104 5.38 -0.23 11.74
N MET A 105 4.28 0.29 12.24
CA MET A 105 3.29 1.06 11.48
C MET A 105 3.22 2.47 12.03
N GLU A 106 2.95 3.43 11.16
CA GLU A 106 2.81 4.83 11.56
C GLU A 106 1.47 5.05 12.27
N ILE A 107 1.50 5.85 13.32
CA ILE A 107 0.30 6.23 14.06
C ILE A 107 -0.36 7.36 13.29
N ILE A 108 -1.60 7.15 12.86
CA ILE A 108 -2.40 8.18 12.19
C ILE A 108 -3.43 8.72 13.19
N PRO A 109 -3.27 9.95 13.72
CA PRO A 109 -4.27 10.55 14.59
C PRO A 109 -5.52 10.89 13.78
N ASN A 110 -6.68 10.43 14.24
CA ASN A 110 -7.98 10.75 13.64
C ASN A 110 -8.85 11.51 14.67
N PRO A 111 -8.70 12.85 14.77
CA PRO A 111 -9.59 13.66 15.59
C PRO A 111 -11.00 13.59 15.00
N LYS A 112 -11.97 13.14 15.82
CA LYS A 112 -13.39 13.13 15.48
C LYS A 112 -14.06 14.45 15.88
#